data_AF-A0A183IRK3-F1
#
_entry.id   AF-A0A183IRK3-F1
#
_cell.length_a   1.000
_cell.length_b   1.000
_cell.length_c   1.000
_cell.angle_alpha   90.00
_cell.angle_beta   90.00
_cell.angle_gamma   90.00
#
_symmetry.space_group_name_H-M   'P 1'
#
loop_
_entity.id
_entity.type
_entity.pdbx_description
1 polymer ?
#
loop_
_entity_poly.entity_id
_entity_poly.type
_entity_poly.pdbx_seq_one_letter_code
_entity_poly.pdbx_strand_id
1 'polypeptide(L)'
;MSSRFGPRAVGTDGSDFTHRQKVARHYKESVLNKFRLKFTLVLHVLILSLIIVKIFLDGVSQNFGIYAKAKIPHTELWECWWTLSVVSLVLAYSSFARNNEYRMRLSYYGLVIFALIPLAFGAGSKLPELIRYVKGGDARLFCGFPLVVLWYIFFAVAFQVHWFTMYFEAQLVKAWLPVKTVKPKGD
;
A
#
# COMPACT_ATOMS: atom_id res chain seq x y z
N MET A 1 -38.15 -21.24 -16.15
CA MET A 1 -37.72 -22.64 -16.12
C MET A 1 -36.48 -22.78 -16.99
N SER A 2 -35.29 -22.88 -16.40
CA SER A 2 -34.07 -23.17 -17.16
C SER A 2 -34.05 -24.67 -17.52
N SER A 3 -33.76 -24.98 -18.78
CA SER A 3 -33.78 -26.35 -19.31
C SER A 3 -32.77 -27.25 -18.58
N ARG A 4 -33.25 -28.36 -18.00
CA ARG A 4 -32.46 -29.41 -17.35
C ARG A 4 -31.47 -30.16 -18.27
N PHE A 5 -31.52 -29.89 -19.58
CA PHE A 5 -30.82 -30.63 -20.64
C PHE A 5 -29.91 -29.75 -21.52
N GLY A 6 -29.42 -28.61 -21.00
CA GLY A 6 -28.36 -27.87 -21.67
C GLY A 6 -27.08 -28.72 -21.81
N PRO A 7 -26.25 -28.51 -22.85
CA PRO A 7 -25.03 -29.28 -23.06
C PRO A 7 -24.15 -29.26 -21.80
N ARG A 8 -23.93 -30.42 -21.18
CA ARG A 8 -23.02 -30.56 -20.04
C ARG A 8 -21.60 -30.74 -20.57
N ALA A 9 -20.63 -30.15 -19.88
CA ALA A 9 -19.23 -30.42 -20.17
C ALA A 9 -18.97 -31.94 -20.07
N VAL A 10 -18.24 -32.50 -21.02
CA VAL A 10 -17.97 -33.95 -21.06
C VAL A 10 -17.28 -34.37 -19.75
N GLY A 11 -17.84 -35.35 -19.05
CA GLY A 11 -17.27 -35.92 -17.81
C GLY A 11 -17.80 -35.37 -16.47
N THR A 12 -18.91 -34.63 -16.44
CA THR A 12 -19.54 -34.15 -15.18
C THR A 12 -21.02 -34.52 -15.13
N ASP A 13 -21.47 -35.07 -14.00
CA ASP A 13 -22.86 -35.40 -13.71
C ASP A 13 -23.69 -34.18 -13.22
N GLY A 14 -23.03 -33.03 -13.04
CA GLY A 14 -23.61 -31.78 -12.55
C GLY A 14 -23.68 -31.66 -11.02
N SER A 15 -23.23 -32.67 -10.25
CA SER A 15 -23.18 -32.62 -8.79
C SER A 15 -22.06 -31.70 -8.26
N ASP A 16 -21.09 -31.35 -9.11
CA ASP A 16 -19.91 -30.56 -8.78
C ASP A 16 -20.10 -29.03 -8.89
N PHE A 17 -21.33 -28.56 -9.11
CA PHE A 17 -21.64 -27.13 -9.32
C PHE A 17 -21.16 -26.24 -8.16
N THR A 18 -21.36 -26.67 -6.90
CA THR A 18 -20.93 -25.93 -5.70
C THR A 18 -19.42 -25.79 -5.65
N HIS A 19 -18.69 -26.84 -6.03
CA HIS A 19 -17.23 -26.82 -6.10
C HIS A 19 -16.75 -25.86 -7.19
N ARG A 20 -17.31 -25.94 -8.40
CA ARG A 20 -16.99 -25.03 -9.52
C ARG A 20 -17.25 -23.56 -9.18
N GLN A 21 -18.39 -23.26 -8.55
CA GLN A 21 -18.72 -21.90 -8.12
C GLN A 21 -17.72 -21.37 -7.09
N LYS A 22 -17.32 -22.20 -6.11
CA LYS A 22 -16.32 -21.82 -5.11
C LYS A 22 -14.97 -21.51 -5.75
N VAL A 23 -14.50 -22.36 -6.66
CA VAL A 23 -13.25 -22.15 -7.41
C VAL A 23 -13.31 -20.87 -8.25
N ALA A 24 -14.40 -20.67 -9.01
CA ALA A 24 -14.59 -19.48 -9.82
C ALA A 24 -14.58 -18.18 -8.97
N ARG A 25 -15.23 -18.20 -7.79
CA ARG A 25 -15.21 -17.07 -6.85
C ARG A 25 -13.79 -16.76 -6.36
N HIS A 26 -13.02 -17.78 -5.99
CA HIS A 26 -11.62 -17.60 -5.56
C HIS A 26 -10.76 -16.95 -6.63
N TYR A 27 -10.88 -17.38 -7.89
CA TYR A 27 -10.14 -16.75 -9.00
C TYR A 27 -10.59 -15.30 -9.23
N LYS A 28 -11.90 -15.03 -9.21
CA LYS A 28 -12.45 -13.68 -9.38
C LYS A 28 -11.95 -12.72 -8.30
N GLU A 29 -11.94 -13.16 -7.04
CA GLU A 29 -11.40 -12.39 -5.91
C GLU A 29 -9.91 -12.13 -6.05
N SER A 30 -9.13 -13.13 -6.47
CA SER A 30 -7.69 -12.98 -6.69
C SER A 30 -7.39 -11.97 -7.80
N VAL A 31 -8.08 -12.04 -8.93
CA VAL A 31 -7.88 -11.09 -10.05
C VAL A 31 -8.25 -9.67 -9.64
N LEU A 32 -9.40 -9.49 -8.98
CA LEU A 32 -9.87 -8.18 -8.54
C LEU A 32 -8.91 -7.54 -7.53
N ASN A 33 -8.49 -8.29 -6.52
CA ASN A 33 -7.58 -7.77 -5.50
C ASN A 33 -6.17 -7.53 -6.04
N LYS A 34 -5.69 -8.31 -7.02
CA LYS A 34 -4.44 -8.01 -7.74
C LYS A 34 -4.51 -6.68 -8.47
N PHE A 35 -5.60 -6.41 -9.18
CA PHE A 35 -5.80 -5.14 -9.88
C PHE A 35 -5.80 -3.96 -8.89
N ARG A 36 -6.58 -4.09 -7.80
CA ARG A 36 -6.65 -3.07 -6.75
C ARG A 36 -5.30 -2.84 -6.05
N LEU A 37 -4.56 -3.91 -5.74
CA LEU A 37 -3.22 -3.81 -5.17
C LEU A 37 -2.26 -3.11 -6.14
N LYS A 38 -2.27 -3.45 -7.44
CA LYS A 38 -1.45 -2.74 -8.43
C LYS A 38 -1.74 -1.25 -8.45
N PHE A 39 -3.02 -0.87 -8.37
CA PHE A 39 -3.41 0.52 -8.29
C PHE A 39 -2.86 1.22 -7.04
N THR A 40 -2.96 0.60 -5.86
CA THR A 40 -2.39 1.20 -4.64
C THR A 40 -0.86 1.25 -4.64
N LEU A 41 -0.20 0.27 -5.26
CA LEU A 41 1.26 0.30 -5.47
C LEU A 41 1.67 1.47 -6.38
N VAL A 42 0.92 1.77 -7.44
CA VAL A 42 1.16 2.95 -8.29
C VAL A 42 0.99 4.24 -7.48
N LEU A 43 -0.07 4.37 -6.69
CA LEU A 43 -0.27 5.54 -5.82
C LEU A 43 0.88 5.71 -4.83
N HIS A 44 1.35 4.60 -4.24
CA HIS A 44 2.50 4.61 -3.35
C HIS A 44 3.76 5.09 -4.09
N VAL A 45 4.03 4.58 -5.30
CA VAL A 45 5.17 5.05 -6.13
C VAL A 45 5.09 6.54 -6.40
N LEU A 46 3.89 7.08 -6.71
CA LEU A 46 3.71 8.52 -6.93
C LEU A 46 4.06 9.32 -5.69
N ILE A 47 3.50 8.97 -4.52
CA ILE A 47 3.78 9.68 -3.26
C ILE A 47 5.26 9.52 -2.86
N LEU A 48 5.82 8.33 -3.05
CA LEU A 48 7.24 8.06 -2.81
C LEU A 48 8.15 8.92 -3.68
N SER A 49 7.82 9.07 -4.96
CA SER A 49 8.58 9.92 -5.88
C SER A 49 8.57 11.38 -5.46
N LEU A 50 7.45 11.90 -4.91
CA LEU A 50 7.38 13.27 -4.40
C LEU A 50 8.37 13.50 -3.24
N ILE A 51 8.45 12.55 -2.30
CA ILE A 51 9.38 12.65 -1.17
C ILE A 51 10.83 12.51 -1.65
N ILE A 52 11.12 11.57 -2.54
CA ILE A 52 12.48 11.41 -3.12
C ILE A 52 12.91 12.68 -3.84
N VAL A 53 12.04 13.28 -4.66
CA VAL A 53 12.32 14.55 -5.35
C VAL A 53 12.54 15.66 -4.35
N LYS A 54 11.71 15.78 -3.30
CA LYS A 54 11.87 16.78 -2.25
C LYS A 54 13.22 16.64 -1.51
N ILE A 55 13.61 15.42 -1.13
CA ILE A 55 14.91 15.13 -0.50
C ILE A 55 16.06 15.47 -1.44
N PHE A 56 15.96 15.07 -2.70
CA PHE A 56 16.99 15.36 -3.71
C PHE A 56 17.17 16.87 -3.90
N LEU A 57 16.09 17.63 -4.03
CA LEU A 57 16.14 19.09 -4.19
C LEU A 57 16.74 19.79 -2.96
N ASP A 58 16.40 19.34 -1.75
CA ASP A 58 16.99 19.86 -0.51
C ASP A 58 18.52 19.59 -0.48
N GLY A 59 18.95 18.36 -0.79
CA GLY A 59 20.37 18.00 -0.83
C GLY A 59 21.18 18.78 -1.88
N VAL A 60 20.61 18.97 -3.08
CA VAL A 60 21.25 19.80 -4.13
C VAL A 60 21.31 21.27 -3.71
N SER A 61 20.25 21.79 -3.08
CA SER A 61 20.21 23.17 -2.58
C SER A 61 21.31 23.43 -1.55
N GLN A 62 21.49 22.52 -0.60
CA GLN A 62 22.51 22.63 0.45
C GLN A 62 23.94 22.55 -0.10
N ASN A 63 24.20 21.66 -1.07
CA ASN A 63 25.57 21.42 -1.56
C ASN A 63 26.03 22.39 -2.65
N PHE A 64 25.11 22.88 -3.49
CA PHE A 64 25.47 23.69 -4.66
C PHE A 64 24.93 25.13 -4.61
N GLY A 65 24.09 25.47 -3.63
CA GLY A 65 23.55 26.82 -3.45
C GLY A 65 22.60 27.30 -4.57
N ILE A 66 22.26 26.43 -5.53
CA ILE A 66 21.54 26.79 -6.77
C ILE A 66 20.05 27.15 -6.48
N TYR A 67 19.48 26.61 -5.40
CA TYR A 67 18.05 26.71 -5.09
C TYR A 67 17.73 27.51 -3.82
N ALA A 68 18.61 28.43 -3.39
CA ALA A 68 18.39 29.26 -2.20
C ALA A 68 17.06 30.06 -2.20
N LYS A 69 16.46 30.30 -3.38
CA LYS A 69 15.15 30.95 -3.52
C LYS A 69 13.96 30.02 -3.31
N ALA A 70 14.11 28.73 -3.59
CA ALA A 70 13.08 27.76 -3.29
C ALA A 70 13.19 27.48 -1.79
N LYS A 71 12.26 28.01 -0.98
CA LYS A 71 12.16 27.76 0.47
C LYS A 71 11.74 26.31 0.73
N ILE A 72 12.55 25.35 0.26
CA ILE A 72 12.29 23.92 0.39
C ILE A 72 12.46 23.55 1.86
N PRO A 73 11.51 22.81 2.46
CA PRO A 73 11.65 22.34 3.82
C PRO A 73 12.84 21.40 3.94
N HIS A 74 13.64 21.58 4.98
CA HIS A 74 14.75 20.68 5.30
C HIS A 74 14.26 19.23 5.44
N THR A 75 15.10 18.28 5.04
CA THR A 75 14.84 16.85 5.11
C THR A 75 14.95 16.33 6.53
N GLU A 76 13.93 15.60 6.97
CA GLU A 76 13.90 14.97 8.28
C GLU A 76 14.22 13.46 8.19
N LEU A 77 14.71 12.90 9.30
CA LEU A 77 15.11 11.50 9.37
C LEU A 77 13.97 10.52 9.03
N TRP A 78 12.74 10.89 9.40
CA TRP A 78 11.56 10.05 9.13
C TRP A 78 11.27 9.96 7.63
N GLU A 79 11.58 10.99 6.85
CA GLU A 79 11.40 10.99 5.40
C GLU A 79 12.38 9.99 4.77
N CYS A 80 13.65 10.04 5.16
CA CYS A 80 14.68 9.10 4.74
C CYS A 80 14.29 7.66 5.10
N TRP A 81 13.84 7.42 6.33
CA TRP A 81 13.36 6.10 6.75
C TRP A 81 12.16 5.67 5.91
N TRP A 82 11.19 6.56 5.69
CA TRP A 82 10.00 6.26 4.90
C TRP A 82 10.33 5.89 3.44
N THR A 83 11.42 6.42 2.86
CA THR A 83 11.83 6.01 1.50
C THR A 83 12.24 4.54 1.39
N LEU A 84 12.60 3.88 2.50
CA LEU A 84 12.89 2.44 2.53
C LEU A 84 11.64 1.58 2.23
N SER A 85 10.44 2.17 2.22
CA SER A 85 9.21 1.49 1.78
C SER A 85 9.24 1.01 0.33
N VAL A 86 10.21 1.47 -0.48
CA VAL A 86 10.54 0.89 -1.79
C VAL A 86 10.83 -0.62 -1.72
N VAL A 87 11.38 -1.10 -0.59
CA VAL A 87 11.64 -2.53 -0.38
C VAL A 87 10.32 -3.31 -0.42
N SER A 88 9.29 -2.81 0.27
CA SER A 88 7.94 -3.42 0.28
C SER A 88 7.32 -3.40 -1.12
N LEU A 89 7.46 -2.29 -1.87
CA LEU A 89 6.98 -2.21 -3.26
C LEU A 89 7.58 -3.30 -4.15
N VAL A 90 8.91 -3.50 -4.09
CA VAL A 90 9.60 -4.50 -4.90
C VAL A 90 9.15 -5.91 -4.51
N LEU A 91 9.00 -6.18 -3.22
CA LEU A 91 8.51 -7.47 -2.72
C LEU A 91 7.08 -7.75 -3.17
N ALA A 92 6.15 -6.78 -3.03
CA ALA A 92 4.77 -6.89 -3.49
C ALA A 92 4.72 -7.20 -4.99
N TYR A 93 5.42 -6.42 -5.81
CA TYR A 93 5.42 -6.58 -7.26
C TYR A 93 5.97 -7.96 -7.68
N SER A 94 7.08 -8.38 -7.06
CA SER A 94 7.72 -9.67 -7.35
C SER A 94 6.88 -10.89 -6.95
N SER A 95 5.85 -10.70 -6.12
CA SER A 95 4.93 -11.77 -5.70
C SER A 95 3.92 -12.15 -6.79
N PHE A 96 3.61 -11.24 -7.72
CA PHE A 96 2.54 -11.43 -8.70
C PHE A 96 2.80 -12.53 -9.74
N ALA A 97 4.06 -12.71 -10.15
CA ALA A 97 4.42 -13.63 -11.23
C ALA A 97 4.09 -15.10 -10.91
N ARG A 98 4.17 -15.48 -9.63
CA ARG A 98 3.97 -16.88 -9.19
C ARG A 98 2.99 -17.00 -8.02
N ASN A 99 2.18 -15.98 -7.77
CA ASN A 99 1.31 -15.90 -6.58
C ASN A 99 2.07 -16.26 -5.29
N ASN A 100 3.28 -15.71 -5.14
CA ASN A 100 4.18 -16.10 -4.06
C ASN A 100 3.71 -15.47 -2.74
N GLU A 101 3.02 -16.28 -1.95
CA GLU A 101 2.48 -15.90 -0.64
C GLU A 101 3.56 -15.39 0.32
N TYR A 102 4.72 -16.06 0.37
CA TYR A 102 5.81 -15.68 1.27
C TYR A 102 6.31 -14.26 0.98
N ARG A 103 6.54 -13.92 -0.29
CA ARG A 103 6.93 -12.56 -0.70
C ARG A 103 5.86 -11.53 -0.41
N MET A 104 4.59 -11.90 -0.59
CA MET A 104 3.46 -11.02 -0.25
C MET A 104 3.40 -10.72 1.24
N ARG A 105 3.61 -11.73 2.11
CA ARG A 105 3.70 -11.54 3.56
C ARG A 105 4.90 -10.70 3.95
N LEU A 106 6.05 -10.89 3.30
CA LEU A 106 7.24 -10.07 3.56
C LEU A 106 7.00 -8.60 3.17
N SER A 107 6.32 -8.35 2.05
CA SER A 107 5.87 -7.00 1.68
C SER A 107 4.97 -6.39 2.76
N TYR A 108 3.97 -7.15 3.22
CA TYR A 108 3.03 -6.71 4.25
C TYR A 108 3.74 -6.24 5.53
N TYR A 109 4.66 -7.06 6.07
CA TYR A 109 5.44 -6.68 7.26
C TYR A 109 6.42 -5.54 6.96
N GLY A 110 7.02 -5.52 5.77
CA GLY A 110 7.85 -4.42 5.31
C GLY A 110 7.08 -3.10 5.27
N LEU A 111 5.82 -3.10 4.85
CA LEU A 111 5.00 -1.88 4.80
C LEU A 111 4.71 -1.32 6.20
N VAL A 112 4.55 -2.19 7.20
CA VAL A 112 4.42 -1.76 8.60
C VAL A 112 5.71 -1.08 9.06
N ILE A 113 6.86 -1.72 8.86
CA ILE A 113 8.15 -1.27 9.39
C ILE A 113 8.67 -0.04 8.65
N PHE A 114 8.62 -0.04 7.32
CA PHE A 114 9.25 1.00 6.49
C PHE A 114 8.27 2.08 6.01
N ALA A 115 6.95 1.89 6.16
CA ALA A 115 5.97 2.90 5.76
C ALA A 115 5.17 3.41 6.96
N LEU A 116 4.42 2.56 7.67
CA LEU A 116 3.52 3.03 8.73
C LEU A 116 4.25 3.58 9.96
N ILE A 117 5.31 2.92 10.44
CA ILE A 117 6.08 3.38 11.60
C ILE A 117 6.74 4.75 11.36
N PRO A 118 7.54 4.96 10.30
CA PRO A 118 8.13 6.28 10.03
C PRO A 118 7.07 7.34 9.74
N LEU A 119 5.93 6.98 9.13
CA LEU A 119 4.81 7.90 8.92
C LEU A 119 4.19 8.36 10.25
N ALA A 120 3.96 7.43 11.18
CA ALA A 120 3.45 7.74 12.51
C ALA A 120 4.44 8.59 13.32
N PHE A 121 5.74 8.27 13.23
CA PHE A 121 6.79 9.07 13.86
C PHE A 121 6.84 10.49 13.29
N GLY A 122 6.77 10.64 11.96
CA GLY A 122 6.68 11.95 11.29
C GLY A 122 5.46 12.75 11.76
N ALA A 123 4.27 12.14 11.76
CA ALA A 123 3.04 12.76 12.25
C ALA A 123 3.13 13.17 13.73
N GLY A 124 3.70 12.31 14.59
CA GLY A 124 3.91 12.61 16.01
C GLY A 124 4.86 13.80 16.22
N SER A 125 5.95 13.87 15.44
CA SER A 125 6.93 14.96 15.53
C SER A 125 6.36 16.33 15.15
N LYS A 126 5.36 16.37 14.27
CA LYS A 126 4.67 17.60 13.81
C LYS A 126 3.47 18.00 14.64
N LEU A 127 3.03 17.15 15.58
CA LEU A 127 1.84 17.40 16.38
C LEU A 127 1.91 18.69 17.20
N PRO A 128 3.03 19.05 17.87
CA PRO A 128 3.12 20.31 18.60
C PRO A 128 2.97 21.54 17.69
N GLU A 129 3.53 21.48 16.48
CA GLU A 129 3.41 22.55 15.48
C GLU A 129 1.97 22.69 14.99
N LEU A 130 1.27 21.57 14.77
CA LEU A 130 -0.14 21.57 14.38
C LEU A 130 -1.01 22.18 15.47
N ILE A 131 -0.82 21.76 16.72
CA ILE A 131 -1.56 22.31 17.86
C ILE A 131 -1.33 23.81 18.00
N ARG A 132 -0.09 24.27 17.84
CA ARG A 132 0.23 25.70 17.87
C ARG A 132 -0.49 26.46 16.75
N TYR A 133 -0.47 25.92 15.53
CA TYR A 133 -1.15 26.53 14.38
C TYR A 133 -2.67 26.62 14.59
N VAL A 134 -3.30 25.54 15.04
CA VAL A 134 -4.75 25.50 15.32
C VAL A 134 -5.16 26.48 16.43
N LYS A 135 -4.29 26.73 17.40
CA LYS A 135 -4.51 27.72 18.47
C LYS A 135 -4.26 29.17 18.03
N GLY A 136 -4.06 29.43 16.73
CA GLY A 136 -3.86 30.78 16.19
C GLY A 136 -2.41 31.25 16.21
N GLY A 137 -1.44 30.36 16.46
CA GLY A 137 -0.02 30.69 16.34
C GLY A 137 0.48 30.58 14.90
N ASP A 138 1.65 31.17 14.65
CA ASP A 138 2.27 31.14 13.31
C ASP A 138 2.78 29.74 12.91
N ALA A 139 2.65 29.46 11.61
CA ALA A 139 3.19 28.27 10.96
C ALA A 139 4.18 28.66 9.87
N ARG A 140 5.16 27.77 9.63
CA ARG A 140 6.05 27.93 8.47
C ARG A 140 5.24 27.79 7.19
N LEU A 141 5.47 28.68 6.23
CA LEU A 141 4.77 28.66 4.95
C LEU A 141 5.62 27.99 3.87
N PHE A 142 4.97 27.16 3.05
CA PHE A 142 5.51 26.61 1.83
C PHE A 142 4.56 26.95 0.68
N CYS A 143 5.04 27.67 -0.34
CA CYS A 143 4.21 28.18 -1.44
C CYS A 143 2.96 28.96 -0.99
N GLY A 144 3.04 29.67 0.15
CA GLY A 144 1.92 30.44 0.71
C GLY A 144 0.95 29.62 1.57
N PHE A 145 1.14 28.31 1.69
CA PHE A 145 0.33 27.43 2.53
C PHE A 145 1.05 27.04 3.83
N PRO A 146 0.33 26.85 4.96
CA PRO A 146 0.92 26.32 6.18
C PRO A 146 1.52 24.93 5.96
N LEU A 147 2.83 24.82 6.09
CA LEU A 147 3.58 23.58 5.83
C LEU A 147 3.09 22.43 6.70
N VAL A 148 2.74 22.70 7.97
CA VAL A 148 2.20 21.68 8.86
C VAL A 148 0.88 21.10 8.36
N VAL A 149 0.01 21.91 7.75
CA VAL A 149 -1.24 21.43 7.17
C VAL A 149 -0.96 20.54 5.96
N LEU A 150 -0.03 20.94 5.09
CA LEU A 150 0.40 20.11 3.95
C LEU A 150 0.95 18.76 4.39
N TRP A 151 1.75 18.73 5.46
CA TRP A 151 2.24 17.48 6.03
C TRP A 151 1.13 16.57 6.54
N TYR A 152 0.11 17.10 7.23
CA TYR A 152 -1.01 16.28 7.70
C TYR A 152 -1.92 15.78 6.57
N ILE A 153 -2.07 16.55 5.47
CA ILE A 153 -2.71 16.05 4.25
C ILE A 153 -1.90 14.88 3.68
N PHE A 154 -0.58 15.03 3.57
CA PHE A 154 0.31 13.96 3.13
C PHE A 154 0.19 12.72 4.03
N PHE A 155 0.25 12.88 5.36
CA PHE A 155 0.13 11.77 6.30
C PHE A 155 -1.21 11.03 6.16
N ALA A 156 -2.31 11.76 6.00
CA ALA A 156 -3.63 11.16 5.82
C ALA A 156 -3.71 10.35 4.51
N VAL A 157 -3.25 10.92 3.39
CA VAL A 157 -3.27 10.26 2.08
C VAL A 157 -2.33 9.04 2.07
N ALA A 158 -1.10 9.18 2.57
CA ALA A 158 -0.14 8.09 2.66
C ALA A 158 -0.67 6.94 3.53
N PHE A 159 -1.26 7.27 4.69
CA PHE A 159 -1.89 6.29 5.58
C PHE A 159 -2.99 5.52 4.86
N GLN A 160 -3.89 6.20 4.15
CA GLN A 160 -4.96 5.55 3.38
C GLN A 160 -4.40 4.61 2.31
N VAL A 161 -3.40 5.05 1.54
CA VAL A 161 -2.75 4.23 0.51
C VAL A 161 -2.11 2.98 1.13
N HIS A 162 -1.38 3.11 2.23
CA HIS A 162 -0.77 1.96 2.91
C HIS A 162 -1.82 1.02 3.50
N TRP A 163 -2.86 1.55 4.14
CA TRP A 163 -3.95 0.77 4.71
C TRP A 163 -4.65 -0.09 3.65
N PHE A 164 -5.02 0.51 2.51
CA PHE A 164 -5.62 -0.24 1.40
C PHE A 164 -4.65 -1.24 0.79
N THR A 165 -3.37 -0.90 0.67
CA THR A 165 -2.33 -1.83 0.19
C THR A 165 -2.31 -3.08 1.08
N MET A 166 -2.15 -2.91 2.39
CA MET A 166 -2.15 -4.03 3.35
C MET A 166 -3.44 -4.84 3.31
N TYR A 167 -4.59 -4.17 3.19
CA TYR A 167 -5.87 -4.85 3.05
C TYR A 167 -5.87 -5.77 1.82
N PHE A 168 -5.48 -5.29 0.64
CA PHE A 168 -5.47 -6.11 -0.57
C PHE A 168 -4.40 -7.20 -0.54
N GLU A 169 -3.22 -6.96 0.05
CA GLU A 169 -2.21 -7.99 0.28
C GLU A 169 -2.76 -9.12 1.16
N ALA A 170 -3.42 -8.79 2.27
CA ALA A 170 -4.02 -9.78 3.17
C ALA A 170 -5.12 -10.61 2.48
N GLN A 171 -5.93 -9.98 1.63
CA GLN A 171 -6.95 -10.70 0.86
C GLN A 171 -6.33 -11.61 -0.21
N LEU A 172 -5.21 -11.21 -0.81
CA LEU A 172 -4.48 -12.05 -1.77
C LEU A 172 -3.80 -13.24 -1.10
N VAL A 173 -3.16 -13.05 0.06
CA VAL A 173 -2.60 -14.16 0.86
C VAL A 173 -3.69 -15.20 1.15
N LYS A 174 -4.87 -14.76 1.60
CA LYS A 174 -6.01 -15.68 1.82
C LYS A 174 -6.47 -16.39 0.56
N ALA A 175 -6.46 -15.70 -0.59
CA ALA A 175 -6.87 -16.27 -1.86
C ALA A 175 -5.85 -17.26 -2.47
N TRP A 176 -4.56 -17.13 -2.10
CA TRP A 176 -3.49 -18.00 -2.61
C TRP A 176 -3.21 -19.21 -1.71
N LEU A 177 -3.65 -19.16 -0.45
CA LEU A 177 -3.53 -20.29 0.46
C LEU A 177 -4.36 -21.49 -0.04
N PRO A 178 -3.79 -22.72 0.00
CA PRO A 178 -4.54 -23.91 -0.37
C PRO A 178 -5.71 -24.12 0.59
N VAL A 179 -6.83 -24.61 0.07
CA VAL A 179 -7.98 -25.02 0.90
C VAL A 179 -7.50 -26.14 1.82
N LYS A 180 -7.58 -25.93 3.15
CA LYS A 180 -7.32 -27.00 4.11
C LYS A 180 -8.30 -28.13 3.86
N THR A 181 -7.84 -29.22 3.24
CA THR A 181 -8.62 -30.46 3.14
C THR A 181 -8.65 -31.07 4.53
N VAL A 182 -9.81 -31.01 5.18
CA VAL A 182 -10.06 -31.82 6.37
C VAL A 182 -9.95 -33.27 5.93
N LYS A 183 -8.92 -33.99 6.38
CA LYS A 183 -8.87 -35.45 6.18
C LYS A 183 -10.13 -36.02 6.83
N PRO A 184 -10.94 -36.82 6.12
CA PRO A 184 -12.02 -37.53 6.78
C PRO A 184 -11.40 -38.36 7.91
N LYS A 185 -11.97 -38.25 9.12
CA LYS A 185 -11.67 -39.21 10.17
C LYS A 185 -12.04 -40.58 9.58
N GLY A 186 -11.05 -41.45 9.44
CA GLY A 186 -11.32 -42.84 9.12
C GLY A 186 -12.07 -43.40 10.32
N ASP A 187 -13.32 -43.80 10.07
CA ASP A 187 -14.06 -44.71 10.94
C ASP A 187 -13.64 -46.15 10.63
#